data_AF-A0A417WPZ7-F1
#
_entry.id   AF-A0A417WPZ7-F1
#
_cell.length_a   1.000
_cell.length_b   1.000
_cell.length_c   1.000
_cell.angle_alpha   90.00
_cell.angle_beta   90.00
_cell.angle_gamma   90.00
#
_symmetry.space_group_name_H-M   'P 1'
#
loop_
_entity.id
_entity.type
_entity.pdbx_description
1 polymer ?
#
loop_
_entity_poly.entity_id
_entity_poly.type
_entity_poly.pdbx_seq_one_letter_code
_entity_poly.pdbx_strand_id
1 'polypeptide(L)'
;MSHRYFGDTISSKSEERTQPQMTVDNSFTMKKFQSMEIIYVTFSQITKLPYVECDPETFDDQVYMFTEEEAAKEFAKSYVEKNTPLLTVKVLRKQMPNFYMGLYAEGVNMVIFHEGDQTRRIELEQIFPKPDMEKMNKQHLPVLNPGVQLTVVYFLQELRKPNQRRDDAERMQHLRELEEEMLVNLMRSKFILAIDISQVQGEFDPANPGPDVRIPYIKNQNEDIFQPLFSDIGEFQKFRPDPQAKLRLAAIPFQHLLPYLMKQAKGFVINPSGFNLLLTREQLQRIMGAQAQSVRPNLEAMMAQAAAAQAQKNAQNNAANDEVKEHVDETENTAAETDNEE
;
A
#
# COMPACT_ATOMS: atom_id res chain seq x y z
N MET A 1 -45.42 -32.72 58.74
CA MET A 1 -45.62 -31.57 59.64
C MET A 1 -44.62 -30.50 59.21
N SER A 2 -45.05 -29.52 58.39
CA SER A 2 -45.36 -28.11 58.79
C SER A 2 -44.10 -27.33 59.17
N HIS A 3 -43.72 -26.17 58.61
CA HIS A 3 -44.28 -25.09 57.76
C HIS A 3 -43.09 -24.48 56.95
N ARG A 4 -43.14 -24.04 55.68
CA ARG A 4 -43.86 -22.94 54.99
C ARG A 4 -43.48 -21.48 55.38
N TYR A 5 -42.68 -20.88 54.47
CA TYR A 5 -42.76 -19.54 53.82
C TYR A 5 -42.09 -18.25 54.36
N PHE A 6 -41.68 -17.45 53.35
CA PHE A 6 -41.18 -16.06 53.25
C PHE A 6 -39.65 -15.89 53.31
N GLY A 7 -38.97 -15.18 52.40
CA GLY A 7 -39.38 -14.38 51.24
C GLY A 7 -38.15 -13.61 50.69
N ASP A 8 -38.19 -13.34 49.38
CA ASP A 8 -37.54 -12.26 48.62
C ASP A 8 -36.01 -12.06 48.64
N THR A 9 -35.43 -12.39 47.49
CA THR A 9 -34.09 -12.08 47.00
C THR A 9 -33.94 -10.58 46.73
N ILE A 10 -33.18 -9.86 47.56
CA ILE A 10 -32.78 -8.48 47.26
C ILE A 10 -31.56 -8.51 46.34
N SER A 11 -31.80 -8.13 45.09
CA SER A 11 -30.80 -7.81 44.08
C SER A 11 -30.13 -6.48 44.43
N SER A 12 -28.85 -6.48 44.80
CA SER A 12 -28.03 -5.28 44.85
C SER A 12 -27.35 -5.08 43.48
N LYS A 13 -28.02 -4.36 42.58
CA LYS A 13 -27.39 -3.78 41.40
C LYS A 13 -26.38 -2.72 41.85
N SER A 14 -25.09 -2.97 41.66
CA SER A 14 -24.08 -1.92 41.58
C SER A 14 -24.29 -1.17 40.27
N GLU A 15 -24.80 0.06 40.36
CA GLU A 15 -24.90 0.98 39.23
C GLU A 15 -23.50 1.37 38.76
N GLU A 16 -23.00 0.68 37.72
CA GLU A 16 -21.93 1.18 36.89
C GLU A 16 -22.43 2.44 36.17
N ARG A 17 -21.97 3.61 36.63
CA ARG A 17 -22.06 4.85 35.86
C ARG A 17 -21.15 4.71 34.64
N THR A 18 -21.66 4.14 33.56
CA THR A 18 -21.14 4.41 32.22
C THR A 18 -21.29 5.90 31.96
N GLN A 19 -20.16 6.61 31.95
CA GLN A 19 -20.10 7.94 31.37
C GLN A 19 -20.62 7.86 29.93
N PRO A 20 -21.49 8.78 29.49
CA PRO A 20 -21.94 8.78 28.11
C PRO A 20 -20.73 9.03 27.21
N GLN A 21 -20.36 8.01 26.44
CA GLN A 21 -19.45 8.15 25.31
C GLN A 21 -20.14 9.13 24.36
N MET A 22 -19.67 10.37 24.33
CA MET A 22 -20.19 11.37 23.40
C MET A 22 -19.86 10.90 21.98
N THR A 23 -20.81 10.23 21.34
CA THR A 23 -20.78 10.03 19.89
C THR A 23 -20.89 11.41 19.27
N VAL A 24 -19.75 11.96 18.84
CA VAL A 24 -19.73 13.19 18.05
C VAL A 24 -20.56 12.94 16.80
N ASP A 25 -21.61 13.73 16.60
CA ASP A 25 -22.47 13.64 15.41
C ASP A 25 -21.67 14.06 14.17
N ASN A 26 -21.11 13.07 13.48
CA ASN A 26 -20.22 13.27 12.33
C ASN A 26 -20.98 13.38 11.00
N SER A 27 -22.31 13.54 11.02
CA SER A 27 -23.12 13.75 9.81
C SER A 27 -22.70 15.01 9.05
N PHE A 28 -22.21 16.04 9.75
CA PHE A 28 -21.65 17.25 9.16
C PHE A 28 -20.33 16.97 8.42
N THR A 29 -19.48 16.14 9.00
CA THR A 29 -18.18 15.73 8.43
C THR A 29 -18.38 14.95 7.13
N MET A 30 -19.32 14.00 7.08
CA MET A 30 -19.63 13.22 5.86
C MET A 30 -20.07 14.10 4.69
N LYS A 31 -21.04 14.99 4.90
CA LYS A 31 -21.54 15.89 3.85
C LYS A 31 -20.43 16.78 3.29
N LYS A 32 -19.51 17.19 4.16
CA LYS A 32 -18.35 17.98 3.78
C LYS A 32 -17.46 17.23 2.81
N PHE A 33 -16.97 16.03 3.15
CA PHE A 33 -16.14 15.22 2.26
C PHE A 33 -16.84 14.87 0.95
N GLN A 34 -18.16 14.63 0.98
CA GLN A 34 -18.94 14.38 -0.24
C GLN A 34 -19.04 15.61 -1.17
N SER A 35 -18.89 16.82 -0.63
CA SER A 35 -18.96 18.09 -1.36
C SER A 35 -17.59 18.63 -1.80
N MET A 36 -16.48 18.07 -1.29
CA MET A 36 -15.14 18.53 -1.66
C MET A 36 -14.80 18.17 -3.10
N GLU A 37 -14.33 19.16 -3.85
CA GLU A 37 -13.83 18.96 -5.22
C GLU A 37 -12.36 18.50 -5.24
N ILE A 38 -11.59 18.91 -4.23
CA ILE A 38 -10.16 18.66 -4.11
C ILE A 38 -9.85 18.36 -2.64
N ILE A 39 -8.99 17.38 -2.41
CA ILE A 39 -8.25 17.21 -1.15
C ILE A 39 -6.76 17.16 -1.47
N TYR A 40 -5.95 17.70 -0.57
CA TYR A 40 -4.49 17.62 -0.64
C TYR A 40 -4.01 16.59 0.36
N VAL A 41 -3.11 15.69 -0.05
CA VAL A 41 -2.69 14.54 0.75
C VAL A 41 -1.17 14.48 0.80
N THR A 42 -0.59 14.09 1.93
CA THR A 42 0.85 13.85 2.02
C THR A 42 1.21 12.47 1.48
N PHE A 43 2.16 12.44 0.56
CA PHE A 43 2.75 11.23 0.00
C PHE A 43 4.22 11.17 0.38
N SER A 44 4.73 9.96 0.61
CA SER A 44 6.16 9.74 0.80
C SER A 44 6.87 9.82 -0.56
N GLN A 45 7.90 10.67 -0.67
CA GLN A 45 8.73 10.72 -1.87
C GLN A 45 9.53 9.44 -2.10
N ILE A 46 9.69 8.63 -1.06
CA ILE A 46 10.45 7.37 -1.06
C ILE A 46 9.61 6.23 -1.64
N THR A 47 8.38 6.06 -1.17
CA THR A 47 7.50 4.95 -1.60
C THR A 47 6.64 5.34 -2.80
N LYS A 48 6.34 6.64 -2.94
CA LYS A 48 5.33 7.21 -3.86
C LYS A 48 3.90 6.78 -3.52
N LEU A 49 3.69 6.38 -2.26
CA LEU A 49 2.40 6.05 -1.67
C LEU A 49 2.04 7.14 -0.65
N PRO A 50 0.76 7.23 -0.21
CA PRO A 50 0.38 8.00 0.96
C PRO A 50 1.37 7.78 2.11
N TYR A 51 1.75 8.86 2.78
CA TYR A 51 2.59 8.74 3.97
C TYR A 51 1.73 8.23 5.12
N VAL A 52 2.04 7.03 5.59
CA VAL A 52 1.34 6.40 6.71
C VAL A 52 2.24 6.47 7.94
N GLU A 53 1.66 6.87 9.06
CA GLU A 53 2.31 6.92 10.37
C GLU A 53 1.44 6.18 11.38
N CYS A 54 2.04 5.36 12.27
CA CYS A 54 1.30 4.76 13.38
C CYS A 54 1.39 5.71 14.57
N ASP A 55 0.25 6.16 15.08
CA ASP A 55 0.20 7.02 16.25
C ASP A 55 0.57 6.20 17.51
N PRO A 56 1.57 6.62 18.31
CA PRO A 56 2.09 5.81 19.40
C PRO A 56 1.15 5.69 20.61
N GLU A 57 0.11 6.52 20.70
CA GLU A 57 -0.84 6.51 21.82
C GLU A 57 -2.12 5.75 21.47
N THR A 58 -2.61 5.95 20.25
CA THR A 58 -3.88 5.39 19.77
C THR A 58 -3.70 4.12 18.96
N PHE A 59 -2.49 3.86 18.45
CA PHE A 59 -2.18 2.79 17.50
C PHE A 59 -2.99 2.86 16.20
N ASP A 60 -3.45 4.06 15.85
CA ASP A 60 -4.12 4.33 14.59
C ASP A 60 -3.09 4.51 13.48
N ASP A 61 -3.31 3.83 12.36
CA ASP A 61 -2.54 3.96 11.13
C ASP A 61 -3.11 5.12 10.32
N GLN A 62 -2.43 6.27 10.38
CA GLN A 62 -2.99 7.55 9.98
C GLN A 62 -2.32 8.16 8.75
N VAL A 63 -3.12 8.89 7.96
CA VAL A 63 -2.68 9.73 6.85
C VAL A 63 -3.09 11.19 7.06
N TYR A 64 -2.41 12.12 6.41
CA TYR A 64 -2.68 13.55 6.55
C TYR A 64 -3.38 14.11 5.30
N MET A 65 -4.50 14.78 5.51
CA MET A 65 -5.30 15.40 4.45
C MET A 65 -5.61 16.86 4.78
N PHE A 66 -5.67 17.69 3.76
CA PHE A 66 -5.78 19.15 3.89
C PHE A 66 -6.80 19.69 2.90
N THR A 67 -7.53 20.74 3.30
CA THR A 67 -8.35 21.54 2.39
C THR A 67 -7.52 22.51 1.55
N GLU A 68 -6.35 22.92 2.06
CA GLU A 68 -5.51 23.97 1.50
C GLU A 68 -4.14 23.42 1.06
N GLU A 69 -3.72 23.79 -0.14
CA GLU A 69 -2.47 23.30 -0.74
C GLU A 69 -1.24 23.79 0.03
N GLU A 70 -1.21 25.07 0.39
CA GLU A 70 -0.07 25.68 1.07
C GLU A 70 0.13 25.10 2.47
N ALA A 71 -0.95 24.83 3.21
CA ALA A 71 -0.89 24.14 4.49
C ALA A 71 -0.30 22.72 4.34
N ALA A 72 -0.71 21.99 3.31
CA ALA A 72 -0.15 20.66 3.02
C ALA A 72 1.34 20.73 2.64
N LYS A 73 1.76 21.75 1.89
CA LYS A 73 3.17 21.97 1.52
C LYS A 73 4.03 22.33 2.72
N GLU A 74 3.55 23.20 3.59
CA GLU A 74 4.24 23.57 4.83
C GLU A 74 4.39 22.37 5.76
N PHE A 75 3.32 21.58 5.92
CA PHE A 75 3.38 20.33 6.66
C PHE A 75 4.42 19.37 6.06
N ALA A 76 4.39 19.14 4.74
CA ALA A 76 5.35 18.27 4.07
C ALA A 76 6.80 18.74 4.26
N LYS A 77 7.05 20.06 4.21
CA LYS A 77 8.36 20.66 4.45
C LYS A 77 8.88 20.39 5.88
N SER A 78 8.01 20.46 6.88
CA SER A 78 8.39 20.17 8.28
C SER A 78 8.89 18.73 8.50
N TYR A 79 8.48 17.79 7.64
CA TYR A 79 8.96 16.40 7.66
C TYR A 79 10.25 16.19 6.86
N VAL A 80 10.49 16.99 5.82
CA VAL A 80 11.78 16.98 5.09
C VAL A 80 12.93 17.30 6.04
N GLU A 81 12.73 18.26 6.95
CA GLU A 81 13.69 18.63 8.00
C GLU A 81 14.00 17.46 8.95
N LYS A 82 13.08 16.50 9.08
CA LYS A 82 13.23 15.26 9.85
C LYS A 82 13.74 14.08 9.00
N ASN A 83 14.34 14.34 7.84
CA ASN A 83 14.76 13.32 6.85
C ASN A 83 13.61 12.39 6.42
N THR A 84 12.37 12.87 6.45
CA THR A 84 11.20 12.15 5.94
C THR A 84 10.64 12.94 4.76
N PRO A 85 11.16 12.75 3.54
CA PRO A 85 10.80 13.59 2.42
C PRO A 85 9.36 13.31 1.98
N LEU A 86 8.46 14.25 2.25
CA LEU A 86 7.05 14.21 1.86
C LEU A 86 6.80 15.12 0.65
N LEU A 87 5.72 14.83 -0.08
CA LEU A 87 5.21 15.66 -1.17
C LEU A 87 3.69 15.81 -1.03
N THR A 88 3.16 16.92 -1.54
CA THR A 88 1.72 17.19 -1.55
C THR A 88 1.12 16.68 -2.85
N VAL A 89 0.14 15.80 -2.77
CA VAL A 89 -0.63 15.30 -3.92
C VAL A 89 -2.03 15.89 -3.89
N LYS A 90 -2.45 16.43 -5.04
CA LYS A 90 -3.82 16.87 -5.28
C LYS A 90 -4.68 15.69 -5.72
N VAL A 91 -5.71 15.36 -4.95
CA VAL A 91 -6.69 14.31 -5.29
C VAL A 91 -8.02 14.98 -5.66
N LEU A 92 -8.44 14.79 -6.90
CA LEU A 92 -9.70 15.33 -7.42
C LEU A 92 -10.89 14.48 -6.97
N ARG A 93 -12.08 15.06 -6.89
CA ARG A 93 -13.33 14.36 -6.54
C ARG A 93 -13.54 13.04 -7.27
N LYS A 94 -13.26 13.03 -8.58
CA LYS A 94 -13.37 11.82 -9.42
C LYS A 94 -12.38 10.70 -9.04
N GLN A 95 -11.28 11.03 -8.37
CA GLN A 95 -10.24 10.10 -7.92
C GLN A 95 -10.45 9.65 -6.47
N MET A 96 -11.17 10.43 -5.66
CA MET A 96 -11.35 10.18 -4.23
C MET A 96 -11.86 8.76 -3.89
N PRO A 97 -12.86 8.18 -4.59
CA PRO A 97 -13.31 6.81 -4.27
C PRO A 97 -12.20 5.76 -4.40
N ASN A 98 -11.40 5.85 -5.48
CA ASN A 98 -10.27 4.93 -5.70
C ASN A 98 -9.13 5.19 -4.70
N PHE A 99 -8.93 6.46 -4.32
CA PHE A 99 -7.95 6.84 -3.32
C PHE A 99 -8.31 6.27 -1.94
N TYR A 100 -9.54 6.44 -1.46
CA TYR A 100 -9.99 5.86 -0.17
C TYR A 100 -9.97 4.33 -0.20
N MET A 101 -10.29 3.70 -1.33
CA MET A 101 -10.11 2.25 -1.49
C MET A 101 -8.64 1.83 -1.40
N GLY A 102 -7.73 2.66 -1.92
CA GLY A 102 -6.28 2.50 -1.76
C GLY A 102 -5.85 2.57 -0.30
N LEU A 103 -6.39 3.50 0.49
CA LEU A 103 -6.10 3.59 1.92
C LEU A 103 -6.51 2.32 2.69
N TYR A 104 -7.66 1.72 2.37
CA TYR A 104 -8.02 0.41 2.92
C TYR A 104 -7.06 -0.71 2.51
N ALA A 105 -6.54 -0.66 1.28
CA ALA A 105 -5.53 -1.61 0.81
C ALA A 105 -4.20 -1.44 1.54
N GLU A 106 -3.87 -0.21 1.95
CA GLU A 106 -2.67 0.16 2.71
C GLU A 106 -2.83 -0.03 4.22
N GLY A 107 -4.01 -0.44 4.71
CA GLY A 107 -4.25 -0.69 6.14
C GLY A 107 -4.59 0.54 6.98
N VAL A 108 -4.72 1.72 6.35
CA VAL A 108 -5.04 2.98 7.02
C VAL A 108 -6.43 2.94 7.63
N ASN A 109 -6.56 3.35 8.89
CA ASN A 109 -7.82 3.42 9.61
C ASN A 109 -8.22 4.87 9.99
N MET A 110 -7.28 5.82 9.95
CA MET A 110 -7.48 7.18 10.47
C MET A 110 -7.01 8.25 9.49
N VAL A 111 -7.77 9.35 9.43
CA VAL A 111 -7.41 10.55 8.66
C VAL A 111 -7.23 11.72 9.63
N ILE A 112 -6.04 12.31 9.60
CA ILE A 112 -5.73 13.58 10.24
C ILE A 112 -6.07 14.68 9.25
N PHE A 113 -7.25 15.27 9.44
CA PHE A 113 -7.83 16.24 8.53
C PHE A 113 -7.58 17.67 9.02
N HIS A 114 -6.85 18.44 8.22
CA HIS A 114 -6.53 19.84 8.45
C HIS A 114 -7.44 20.74 7.62
N GLU A 115 -8.09 21.69 8.30
CA GLU A 115 -8.93 22.73 7.70
C GLU A 115 -8.66 24.07 8.39
N GLY A 116 -8.00 25.00 7.69
CA GLY A 116 -7.46 26.21 8.31
C GLY A 116 -6.64 25.85 9.55
N ASP A 117 -6.96 26.48 10.68
CA ASP A 117 -6.30 26.23 11.97
C ASP A 117 -6.84 24.99 12.72
N GLN A 118 -7.83 24.29 12.17
CA GLN A 118 -8.44 23.12 12.82
C GLN A 118 -7.84 21.82 12.32
N THR A 119 -7.45 20.95 13.26
CA THR A 119 -7.10 19.56 12.98
C THR A 119 -8.12 18.63 13.62
N ARG A 120 -8.61 17.65 12.86
CA ARG A 120 -9.58 16.65 13.30
C ARG A 120 -9.08 15.24 12.98
N ARG A 121 -9.32 14.31 13.91
CA ARG A 121 -9.15 12.87 13.71
C ARG A 121 -10.47 12.29 13.24
N ILE A 122 -10.47 11.63 12.09
CA ILE A 122 -11.67 11.08 11.47
C ILE A 122 -11.37 9.67 10.99
N GLU A 123 -12.11 8.69 11.49
CA GLU A 123 -11.98 7.31 11.01
C GLU A 123 -12.28 7.25 9.51
N LEU A 124 -11.49 6.47 8.77
CA LEU A 124 -11.65 6.32 7.33
C LEU A 124 -13.06 5.83 6.96
N GLU A 125 -13.64 4.93 7.75
CA GLU A 125 -14.99 4.39 7.55
C GLU A 125 -16.09 5.45 7.65
N GLN A 126 -15.85 6.53 8.40
CA GLN A 126 -16.79 7.65 8.49
C GLN A 126 -16.73 8.55 7.24
N ILE A 127 -15.60 8.59 6.54
CA ILE A 127 -15.44 9.36 5.30
C ILE A 127 -15.95 8.54 4.12
N PHE A 128 -15.54 7.28 4.04
CA PHE A 128 -15.84 6.38 2.95
C PHE A 128 -16.09 4.98 3.49
N PRO A 129 -17.36 4.54 3.64
CA PRO A 129 -17.69 3.25 4.25
C PRO A 129 -16.96 2.09 3.59
N LYS A 130 -16.38 1.20 4.41
CA LYS A 130 -15.62 0.06 3.92
C LYS A 130 -16.48 -0.84 3.04
N PRO A 131 -16.06 -1.14 1.79
CA PRO A 131 -16.81 -2.05 0.93
C PRO A 131 -16.90 -3.46 1.52
N ASP A 132 -17.98 -4.16 1.17
CA ASP A 132 -18.15 -5.57 1.52
C ASP A 132 -17.19 -6.44 0.70
N MET A 133 -16.07 -6.79 1.31
CA MET A 133 -14.98 -7.53 0.68
C MET A 133 -15.38 -8.96 0.30
N GLU A 134 -16.28 -9.60 1.05
CA GLU A 134 -16.76 -10.94 0.73
C GLU A 134 -17.54 -10.95 -0.58
N LYS A 135 -18.41 -9.96 -0.78
CA LYS A 135 -19.13 -9.78 -2.06
C LYS A 135 -18.20 -9.48 -3.24
N MET A 136 -17.06 -8.85 -2.98
CA MET A 136 -16.04 -8.59 -4.00
C MET A 136 -15.23 -9.85 -4.36
N ASN A 137 -15.09 -10.81 -3.45
CA ASN A 137 -14.23 -11.98 -3.63
C ASN A 137 -14.90 -13.15 -4.37
N LYS A 138 -15.31 -12.94 -5.62
CA LYS A 138 -15.97 -13.99 -6.43
C LYS A 138 -15.03 -15.11 -6.90
N GLN A 139 -13.72 -14.90 -6.84
CA GLN A 139 -12.72 -15.80 -7.43
C GLN A 139 -11.76 -16.42 -6.39
N HIS A 140 -12.07 -16.28 -5.08
CA HIS A 140 -11.17 -16.65 -3.98
C HIS A 140 -9.75 -16.06 -4.09
N LEU A 141 -9.65 -14.88 -4.70
CA LEU A 141 -8.42 -14.11 -4.80
C LEU A 141 -8.32 -13.14 -3.60
N PRO A 142 -7.11 -12.75 -3.19
CA PRO A 142 -6.94 -11.63 -2.26
C PRO A 142 -7.61 -10.36 -2.83
N VAL A 143 -8.69 -9.89 -2.20
CA VAL A 143 -9.34 -8.63 -2.57
C VAL A 143 -8.55 -7.44 -2.07
N LEU A 144 -8.04 -7.54 -0.84
CA LEU A 144 -7.11 -6.62 -0.21
C LEU A 144 -6.07 -7.42 0.59
N ASN A 145 -4.91 -6.83 0.85
CA ASN A 145 -3.93 -7.37 1.78
C ASN A 145 -3.28 -6.27 2.64
N PRO A 146 -4.06 -5.66 3.56
CA PRO A 146 -3.62 -4.50 4.34
C PRO A 146 -2.40 -4.80 5.21
N GLY A 147 -2.32 -5.99 5.82
CA GLY A 147 -1.18 -6.36 6.66
C GLY A 147 0.15 -6.38 5.90
N VAL A 148 0.18 -6.87 4.66
CA VAL A 148 1.40 -6.81 3.82
C VAL A 148 1.67 -5.39 3.35
N GLN A 149 0.66 -4.67 2.84
CA GLN A 149 0.90 -3.32 2.33
C GLN A 149 1.42 -2.38 3.42
N LEU A 150 0.75 -2.35 4.58
CA LEU A 150 1.09 -1.48 5.71
C LEU A 150 2.52 -1.73 6.20
N THR A 151 2.85 -2.99 6.51
CA THR A 151 4.15 -3.35 7.07
C THR A 151 5.30 -3.14 6.09
N VAL A 152 5.07 -3.40 4.79
CA VAL A 152 6.04 -3.06 3.74
C VAL A 152 6.20 -1.55 3.60
N VAL A 153 5.12 -0.77 3.67
CA VAL A 153 5.19 0.70 3.63
C VAL A 153 6.00 1.23 4.81
N TYR A 154 5.73 0.80 6.05
CA TYR A 154 6.52 1.20 7.22
C TYR A 154 7.99 0.85 7.07
N PHE A 155 8.28 -0.41 6.72
CA PHE A 155 9.65 -0.85 6.52
C PHE A 155 10.37 -0.02 5.45
N LEU A 156 9.75 0.21 4.29
CA LEU A 156 10.38 0.96 3.20
C LEU A 156 10.49 2.45 3.49
N GLN A 157 9.52 3.05 4.18
CA GLN A 157 9.58 4.44 4.62
C GLN A 157 10.79 4.66 5.53
N GLU A 158 11.03 3.77 6.49
CA GLU A 158 12.17 3.87 7.40
C GLU A 158 13.49 3.50 6.71
N LEU A 159 13.52 2.38 5.99
CA LEU A 159 14.73 1.82 5.37
C LEU A 159 15.40 2.82 4.43
N ARG A 160 14.59 3.50 3.62
CA ARG A 160 15.04 4.38 2.55
C ARG A 160 15.09 5.86 2.96
N LYS A 161 14.95 6.19 4.26
CA LYS A 161 15.16 7.56 4.74
C LYS A 161 16.55 8.06 4.31
N PRO A 162 16.68 9.26 3.74
CA PRO A 162 17.97 9.84 3.37
C PRO A 162 18.80 10.20 4.61
N ASN A 163 20.11 10.35 4.39
CA ASN A 163 21.08 10.86 5.37
C ASN A 163 21.14 10.08 6.70
N GLN A 164 20.72 8.81 6.69
CA GLN A 164 20.75 7.98 7.88
C GLN A 164 22.13 7.39 8.12
N ARG A 165 22.53 7.38 9.39
CA ARG A 165 23.78 6.75 9.83
C ARG A 165 23.62 5.22 9.86
N ARG A 166 24.62 4.50 9.34
CA ARG A 166 24.62 3.03 9.34
C ARG A 166 24.98 2.42 10.70
N ASP A 167 25.65 3.20 11.54
CA ASP A 167 26.08 2.81 12.89
C ASP A 167 25.07 3.20 13.98
N ASP A 168 23.91 3.73 13.60
CA ASP A 168 22.81 4.04 14.52
C ASP A 168 22.14 2.76 15.03
N ALA A 169 22.50 2.35 16.25
CA ALA A 169 22.03 1.09 16.83
C ALA A 169 20.51 1.07 17.09
N GLU A 170 19.92 2.20 17.47
CA GLU A 170 18.48 2.33 17.76
C GLU A 170 17.67 2.20 16.47
N ARG A 171 18.07 2.94 15.43
CA ARG A 171 17.44 2.82 14.11
C ARG A 171 17.58 1.41 13.54
N MET A 172 18.77 0.82 13.65
CA MET A 172 18.99 -0.54 13.17
C MET A 172 18.16 -1.57 13.93
N GLN A 173 17.87 -1.34 15.21
CA GLN A 173 16.94 -2.17 15.99
C GLN A 173 15.50 -2.00 15.52
N HIS A 174 15.04 -0.76 15.36
CA HIS A 174 13.71 -0.47 14.84
C HIS A 174 13.48 -1.07 13.43
N LEU A 175 14.47 -0.98 12.55
CA LEU A 175 14.41 -1.60 11.22
C LEU A 175 14.28 -3.12 11.26
N ARG A 176 14.89 -3.79 12.26
CA ARG A 176 14.73 -5.23 12.45
C ARG A 176 13.31 -5.57 12.89
N GLU A 177 12.72 -4.79 13.79
CA GLU A 177 11.34 -4.98 14.23
C GLU A 177 10.36 -4.83 13.06
N LEU A 178 10.54 -3.77 12.25
CA LEU A 178 9.75 -3.56 11.03
C LEU A 178 9.95 -4.69 10.01
N GLU A 179 11.19 -5.17 9.82
CA GLU A 179 11.47 -6.30 8.94
C GLU A 179 10.78 -7.58 9.43
N GLU A 180 10.88 -7.90 10.72
CA GLU A 180 10.26 -9.08 11.31
C GLU A 180 8.73 -9.05 11.14
N GLU A 181 8.10 -7.91 11.41
CA GLU A 181 6.66 -7.74 11.23
C GLU A 181 6.24 -7.90 9.76
N MET A 182 6.99 -7.28 8.84
CA MET A 182 6.79 -7.42 7.40
C MET A 182 6.94 -8.88 6.96
N LEU A 183 7.98 -9.58 7.39
CA LEU A 183 8.21 -10.98 7.02
C LEU A 183 7.11 -11.91 7.54
N VAL A 184 6.61 -11.68 8.77
CA VAL A 184 5.48 -12.43 9.32
C VAL A 184 4.22 -12.23 8.48
N ASN A 185 3.93 -10.99 8.07
CA ASN A 185 2.77 -10.68 7.23
C ASN A 185 2.91 -11.26 5.81
N LEU A 186 4.11 -11.24 5.22
CA LEU A 186 4.40 -11.90 3.95
C LEU A 186 4.15 -13.42 4.05
N MET A 187 4.69 -14.08 5.07
CA MET A 187 4.61 -15.54 5.27
C MET A 187 3.19 -16.06 5.51
N ARG A 188 2.30 -15.23 6.06
CA ARG A 188 0.88 -15.55 6.30
C ARG A 188 -0.01 -15.29 5.08
N SER A 189 0.50 -14.58 4.09
CA SER A 189 -0.28 -14.07 2.97
C SER A 189 -0.31 -14.99 1.75
N LYS A 190 -1.32 -14.77 0.91
CA LYS A 190 -1.40 -15.29 -0.45
C LYS A 190 -1.20 -14.14 -1.43
N PHE A 191 -0.54 -14.43 -2.55
CA PHE A 191 -0.27 -13.49 -3.62
C PHE A 191 -0.93 -13.95 -4.90
N ILE A 192 -1.39 -13.00 -5.71
CA ILE A 192 -1.91 -13.26 -7.04
C ILE A 192 -0.72 -13.40 -7.98
N LEU A 193 -0.65 -14.55 -8.65
CA LEU A 193 0.16 -14.79 -9.82
C LEU A 193 -0.73 -14.77 -11.06
N ALA A 194 -0.35 -13.98 -12.06
CA ALA A 194 -1.03 -13.92 -13.34
C ALA A 194 -0.29 -14.76 -14.39
N ILE A 195 -1.04 -15.55 -15.15
CA ILE A 195 -0.54 -16.40 -16.21
C ILE A 195 -1.30 -16.04 -17.49
N ASP A 196 -0.58 -15.71 -18.55
CA ASP A 196 -1.15 -15.44 -19.86
C ASP A 196 -1.40 -16.75 -20.62
N ILE A 197 -2.68 -17.03 -20.85
CA ILE A 197 -3.19 -18.19 -21.55
C ILE A 197 -3.76 -17.82 -22.93
N SER A 198 -3.44 -16.63 -23.45
CA SER A 198 -4.00 -16.15 -24.72
C SER A 198 -3.67 -17.05 -25.91
N GLN A 199 -2.54 -17.76 -25.85
CA GLN A 199 -2.08 -18.69 -26.89
C GLN A 199 -2.46 -20.16 -26.59
N VAL A 200 -3.03 -20.45 -25.42
CA VAL A 200 -3.45 -21.81 -25.06
C VAL A 200 -4.70 -22.17 -25.87
N GLN A 201 -4.61 -23.23 -26.68
CA GLN A 201 -5.73 -23.79 -27.40
C GLN A 201 -6.44 -24.83 -26.53
N GLY A 202 -7.75 -24.65 -26.27
CA GLY A 202 -8.54 -25.55 -25.43
C GLY A 202 -8.59 -25.14 -23.95
N GLU A 203 -8.91 -26.09 -23.07
CA GLU A 203 -8.94 -25.84 -21.62
C GLU A 203 -7.52 -25.80 -21.05
N PHE A 204 -7.24 -24.78 -20.24
CA PHE A 204 -5.98 -24.68 -19.51
C PHE A 204 -5.94 -25.69 -18.36
N ASP A 205 -4.99 -26.63 -18.42
CA ASP A 205 -4.67 -27.52 -17.30
C ASP A 205 -3.57 -26.89 -16.42
N PRO A 206 -3.89 -26.44 -15.19
CA PRO A 206 -2.89 -25.88 -14.29
C PRO A 206 -1.86 -26.90 -13.81
N ALA A 207 -2.13 -28.21 -13.89
CA ALA A 207 -1.17 -29.26 -13.55
C ALA A 207 -0.16 -29.50 -14.69
N ASN A 208 -0.53 -29.19 -15.93
CA ASN A 208 0.31 -29.30 -17.12
C ASN A 208 0.12 -28.06 -18.02
N PRO A 209 0.73 -26.92 -17.68
CA PRO A 209 0.44 -25.64 -18.34
C PRO A 209 0.78 -25.58 -19.84
N GLY A 210 1.45 -26.59 -20.40
CA GLY A 210 1.81 -26.62 -21.82
C GLY A 210 2.81 -25.53 -22.23
N PRO A 211 3.33 -25.59 -23.46
CA PRO A 211 4.34 -24.64 -23.94
C PRO A 211 3.77 -23.25 -24.31
N ASP A 212 2.47 -23.15 -24.55
CA ASP A 212 1.81 -21.92 -25.03
C ASP A 212 1.46 -20.93 -23.90
N VAL A 213 1.71 -21.32 -22.65
CA VAL A 213 1.57 -20.44 -21.50
C VAL A 213 2.69 -19.43 -21.43
N ARG A 214 2.32 -18.16 -21.28
CA ARG A 214 3.26 -17.04 -21.09
C ARG A 214 3.16 -16.54 -19.66
N ILE A 215 4.31 -16.38 -19.01
CA ILE A 215 4.39 -15.78 -17.67
C ILE A 215 4.88 -14.35 -17.84
N PRO A 216 4.12 -13.34 -17.38
CA PRO A 216 4.59 -11.96 -17.38
C PRO A 216 5.90 -11.80 -16.62
N TYR A 217 6.75 -10.88 -17.07
CA TYR A 217 8.00 -10.55 -16.37
C TYR A 217 8.32 -9.07 -16.54
N ILE A 218 9.19 -8.57 -15.67
CA ILE A 218 9.74 -7.21 -15.69
C ILE A 218 11.25 -7.34 -15.75
N LYS A 219 11.89 -6.51 -16.59
CA LYS A 219 13.34 -6.34 -16.56
C LYS A 219 13.69 -5.11 -15.75
N ASN A 220 14.68 -5.23 -14.88
CA ASN A 220 15.26 -4.08 -14.22
C ASN A 220 16.34 -3.42 -15.12
N GLN A 221 16.99 -2.36 -14.64
CA GLN A 221 18.05 -1.67 -15.41
C GLN A 221 19.26 -2.53 -15.74
N ASN A 222 19.52 -3.58 -14.96
CA ASN A 222 20.61 -4.53 -15.19
C ASN A 222 20.18 -5.68 -16.13
N GLU A 223 19.04 -5.54 -16.79
CA GLU A 223 18.37 -6.58 -17.60
C GLU A 223 17.97 -7.84 -16.82
N ASP A 224 18.01 -7.77 -15.48
CA ASP A 224 17.61 -8.89 -14.65
C ASP A 224 16.10 -9.08 -14.71
N ILE A 225 15.69 -10.33 -14.93
CA ILE A 225 14.30 -10.71 -15.04
C ILE A 225 13.72 -10.95 -13.64
N PHE A 226 12.63 -10.25 -13.32
CA PHE A 226 11.81 -10.46 -12.14
C PHE A 226 10.37 -10.80 -12.56
N GLN A 227 9.76 -11.74 -11.84
CA GLN A 227 8.38 -12.14 -12.07
C GLN A 227 7.44 -11.33 -11.17
N PRO A 228 6.38 -10.70 -11.69
CA PRO A 228 5.49 -9.89 -10.89
C PRO A 228 4.56 -10.75 -10.03
N LEU A 229 4.34 -10.30 -8.80
CA LEU A 229 3.33 -10.80 -7.86
C LEU A 229 2.49 -9.63 -7.35
N PHE A 230 1.22 -9.88 -7.06
CA PHE A 230 0.31 -8.85 -6.57
C PHE A 230 -0.25 -9.27 -5.22
N SER A 231 -0.24 -8.35 -4.26
CA SER A 231 -0.81 -8.60 -2.94
C SER A 231 -2.34 -8.69 -2.97
N ASP A 232 -2.97 -8.08 -3.98
CA ASP A 232 -4.41 -8.03 -4.15
C ASP A 232 -4.81 -7.71 -5.60
N ILE A 233 -6.12 -7.75 -5.87
CA ILE A 233 -6.68 -7.55 -7.21
C ILE A 233 -6.48 -6.11 -7.71
N GLY A 234 -6.41 -5.12 -6.82
CA GLY A 234 -6.19 -3.73 -7.20
C GLY A 234 -4.78 -3.53 -7.75
N GLU A 235 -3.78 -4.10 -7.09
CA GLU A 235 -2.39 -4.09 -7.56
C GLU A 235 -2.22 -4.83 -8.89
N PHE A 236 -2.92 -5.96 -9.08
CA PHE A 236 -2.95 -6.64 -10.37
C PHE A 236 -3.57 -5.76 -11.48
N GLN A 237 -4.69 -5.09 -11.19
CA GLN A 237 -5.37 -4.21 -12.16
C GLN A 237 -4.50 -3.01 -12.55
N LYS A 238 -3.78 -2.41 -11.61
CA LYS A 238 -2.83 -1.31 -11.86
C LYS A 238 -1.66 -1.74 -12.75
N PHE A 239 -1.22 -2.98 -12.64
CA PHE A 239 -0.11 -3.50 -13.43
C PHE A 239 -0.52 -3.97 -14.83
N ARG A 240 -1.76 -4.45 -14.99
CA ARG A 240 -2.22 -5.23 -16.15
C ARG A 240 -1.62 -4.70 -17.48
N PRO A 241 -0.62 -5.40 -18.05
CA PRO A 241 0.19 -4.85 -19.14
C PRO A 241 -0.56 -4.82 -20.48
N ASP A 242 -1.48 -5.78 -20.70
CA ASP A 242 -2.35 -5.82 -21.87
C ASP A 242 -3.82 -6.07 -21.42
N PRO A 243 -4.73 -5.10 -21.64
CA PRO A 243 -6.16 -5.27 -21.41
C PRO A 243 -6.82 -6.38 -22.23
N GLN A 244 -6.21 -6.81 -23.33
CA GLN A 244 -6.72 -7.87 -24.22
C GLN A 244 -6.19 -9.26 -23.88
N ALA A 245 -5.11 -9.36 -23.10
CA ALA A 245 -4.57 -10.64 -22.69
C ALA A 245 -5.60 -11.44 -21.86
N LYS A 246 -5.75 -12.72 -22.22
CA LYS A 246 -6.52 -13.71 -21.45
C LYS A 246 -5.65 -14.20 -20.31
N LEU A 247 -5.81 -13.58 -19.15
CA LEU A 247 -5.04 -13.90 -17.95
C LEU A 247 -5.81 -14.84 -17.04
N ARG A 248 -5.16 -15.93 -16.62
CA ARG A 248 -5.59 -16.78 -15.52
C ARG A 248 -4.88 -16.33 -14.25
N LEU A 249 -5.66 -16.09 -13.18
CA LEU A 249 -5.14 -15.67 -11.89
C LEU A 249 -5.13 -16.85 -10.91
N ALA A 250 -4.07 -16.96 -10.13
CA ALA A 250 -3.95 -17.95 -9.07
C ALA A 250 -3.51 -17.27 -7.76
N ALA A 251 -4.17 -17.62 -6.65
CA ALA A 251 -3.76 -17.19 -5.31
C ALA A 251 -2.79 -18.20 -4.72
N ILE A 252 -1.51 -17.85 -4.66
CA ILE A 252 -0.42 -18.71 -4.19
C ILE A 252 0.01 -18.26 -2.78
N PRO A 253 -0.03 -19.14 -1.76
CA PRO A 253 0.56 -18.85 -0.46
C PRO A 253 2.04 -18.51 -0.59
N PHE A 254 2.53 -17.53 0.16
CA PHE A 254 3.92 -17.08 0.05
C PHE A 254 4.92 -18.23 0.16
N GLN A 255 4.69 -19.13 1.13
CA GLN A 255 5.51 -20.32 1.41
C GLN A 255 5.62 -21.31 0.24
N HIS A 256 4.77 -21.18 -0.77
CA HIS A 256 4.71 -22.06 -1.93
C HIS A 256 5.07 -21.31 -3.23
N LEU A 257 5.62 -20.10 -3.17
CA LEU A 257 5.94 -19.31 -4.36
C LEU A 257 7.14 -19.84 -5.15
N LEU A 258 8.16 -20.40 -4.49
CA LEU A 258 9.42 -20.81 -5.12
C LEU A 258 9.25 -21.77 -6.33
N PRO A 259 8.38 -22.80 -6.28
CA PRO A 259 8.09 -23.65 -7.43
C PRO A 259 7.51 -22.90 -8.65
N TYR A 260 6.83 -21.77 -8.44
CA TYR A 260 6.24 -20.96 -9.52
C TYR A 260 7.19 -19.91 -10.09
N LEU A 261 8.40 -19.78 -9.52
CA LEU A 261 9.40 -18.83 -10.00
C LEU A 261 10.10 -19.38 -11.25
N MET A 262 9.98 -18.64 -12.36
CA MET A 262 10.66 -18.96 -13.63
C MET A 262 12.15 -19.22 -13.42
N LYS A 263 12.71 -20.19 -14.15
CA LYS A 263 14.13 -20.57 -14.02
C LYS A 263 15.07 -19.40 -14.33
N GLN A 264 14.72 -18.61 -15.33
CA GLN A 264 15.48 -17.43 -15.76
C GLN A 264 15.26 -16.18 -14.90
N ALA A 265 14.26 -16.18 -14.02
CA ALA A 265 14.01 -15.03 -13.14
C ALA A 265 14.91 -15.07 -11.90
N LYS A 266 15.49 -13.92 -11.55
CA LYS A 266 16.28 -13.76 -10.31
C LYS A 266 15.40 -13.80 -9.07
N GLY A 267 14.11 -13.48 -9.20
CA GLY A 267 13.19 -13.39 -8.08
C GLY A 267 11.81 -12.89 -8.47
N PHE A 268 11.03 -12.53 -7.45
CA PHE A 268 9.75 -11.86 -7.63
C PHE A 268 9.88 -10.36 -7.38
N VAL A 269 9.01 -9.60 -8.04
CA VAL A 269 8.73 -8.20 -7.75
C VAL A 269 7.29 -8.09 -7.28
N ILE A 270 7.09 -7.81 -5.99
CA ILE A 270 5.78 -7.68 -5.38
C ILE A 270 5.29 -6.24 -5.56
N ASN A 271 4.06 -6.09 -6.07
CA ASN A 271 3.40 -4.83 -6.37
C ASN A 271 4.28 -3.86 -7.16
N PRO A 272 4.61 -4.18 -8.43
CA PRO A 272 5.53 -3.38 -9.24
C PRO A 272 5.08 -1.91 -9.40
N SER A 273 3.77 -1.69 -9.56
CA SER A 273 3.18 -0.36 -9.67
C SER A 273 2.96 0.33 -8.32
N GLY A 274 3.08 -0.41 -7.20
CA GLY A 274 2.94 0.08 -5.83
C GLY A 274 4.29 0.25 -5.14
N PHE A 275 4.47 -0.44 -4.01
CA PHE A 275 5.68 -0.35 -3.18
C PHE A 275 6.94 -0.97 -3.82
N ASN A 276 6.77 -1.80 -4.86
CA ASN A 276 7.85 -2.40 -5.65
C ASN A 276 8.93 -3.11 -4.80
N LEU A 277 8.54 -4.19 -4.12
CA LEU A 277 9.46 -4.99 -3.29
C LEU A 277 10.09 -6.10 -4.12
N LEU A 278 11.41 -6.06 -4.29
CA LEU A 278 12.18 -7.11 -4.94
C LEU A 278 12.58 -8.17 -3.91
N LEU A 279 12.31 -9.44 -4.21
CA LEU A 279 12.78 -10.58 -3.42
C LEU A 279 13.44 -11.59 -4.34
N THR A 280 14.74 -11.79 -4.19
CA THR A 280 15.50 -12.78 -4.97
C THR A 280 15.16 -14.21 -4.53
N ARG A 281 15.47 -15.16 -5.40
CA ARG A 281 15.38 -16.60 -5.11
C ARG A 281 16.07 -16.95 -3.78
N GLU A 282 17.27 -16.41 -3.55
CA GLU A 282 18.02 -16.64 -2.32
C GLU A 282 17.31 -16.08 -1.08
N GLN A 283 16.75 -14.87 -1.16
CA GLN A 283 15.99 -14.28 -0.05
C GLN A 283 14.72 -15.07 0.23
N LEU A 284 13.97 -15.45 -0.80
CA LEU A 284 12.79 -16.29 -0.66
C LEU A 284 13.13 -17.61 0.03
N GLN A 285 14.23 -18.26 -0.36
CA GLN A 285 14.72 -19.48 0.30
C GLN A 285 15.09 -19.25 1.76
N ARG A 286 15.71 -18.12 2.10
CA ARG A 286 16.04 -17.78 3.50
C ARG A 286 14.78 -17.54 4.32
N ILE A 287 13.85 -16.73 3.80
CA ILE A 287 12.59 -16.40 4.47
C ILE A 287 11.75 -17.68 4.69
N MET A 288 11.67 -18.57 3.70
CA MET A 288 10.87 -19.81 3.78
C MET A 288 11.58 -20.95 4.51
N GLY A 289 12.91 -21.02 4.47
CA GLY A 289 13.72 -22.07 5.08
C GLY A 289 14.05 -21.83 6.55
N ALA A 290 13.87 -20.61 7.05
CA ALA A 290 14.15 -20.29 8.44
C ALA A 290 13.01 -20.76 9.38
N GLN A 291 13.15 -21.97 9.91
CA GLN A 291 12.77 -22.21 11.29
C GLN A 291 13.83 -21.55 12.20
N ALA A 292 13.49 -20.36 12.73
CA ALA A 292 13.91 -19.84 14.04
C ALA A 292 15.41 -19.67 14.40
N GLN A 293 16.40 -19.62 13.49
CA GLN A 293 17.78 -19.27 13.87
C GLN A 293 18.44 -18.18 12.99
N SER A 294 18.44 -16.97 13.55
CA SER A 294 19.22 -15.76 13.19
C SER A 294 18.85 -15.03 11.89
N VAL A 295 18.04 -13.97 12.04
CA VAL A 295 17.61 -12.95 11.05
C VAL A 295 18.79 -12.12 10.47
N ARG A 296 20.04 -12.50 10.71
CA ARG A 296 21.20 -11.60 10.51
C ARG A 296 21.52 -11.21 9.04
N PRO A 297 21.31 -12.03 7.99
CA PRO A 297 21.72 -11.66 6.63
C PRO A 297 20.57 -11.22 5.69
N ASN A 298 19.32 -11.07 6.15
CA ASN A 298 18.22 -10.64 5.27
C ASN A 298 18.15 -9.12 5.14
N LEU A 299 18.25 -8.39 6.26
CA LEU A 299 18.18 -6.93 6.28
C LEU A 299 19.23 -6.29 5.37
N GLU A 300 20.50 -6.66 5.49
CA GLU A 300 21.59 -6.11 4.66
C GLU A 300 21.35 -6.31 3.16
N ALA A 301 20.87 -7.49 2.76
CA ALA A 301 20.53 -7.78 1.37
C ALA A 301 19.33 -6.94 0.89
N MET A 302 18.32 -6.79 1.73
CA MET A 302 17.17 -5.91 1.45
C MET A 302 17.59 -4.43 1.37
N MET A 303 18.51 -3.97 2.21
CA MET A 303 19.06 -2.60 2.13
C MET A 303 19.75 -2.36 0.79
N ALA A 304 20.61 -3.29 0.35
CA ALA A 304 21.33 -3.19 -0.91
C ALA A 304 20.37 -3.15 -2.11
N GLN A 305 19.32 -3.97 -2.08
CA GLN A 305 18.30 -4.00 -3.14
C GLN A 305 17.37 -2.79 -3.11
N ALA A 306 16.98 -2.32 -1.93
CA ALA A 306 16.14 -1.13 -1.79
C ALA A 306 16.84 0.11 -2.38
N ALA A 307 18.15 0.24 -2.16
CA ALA A 307 18.96 1.28 -2.78
C ALA A 307 18.96 1.16 -4.32
N ALA A 308 19.11 -0.05 -4.86
CA ALA A 308 19.08 -0.29 -6.30
C ALA A 308 17.68 -0.03 -6.91
N ALA A 309 16.60 -0.47 -6.26
CA ALA A 309 15.23 -0.28 -6.73
C ALA A 309 14.81 1.20 -6.72
N GLN A 310 15.26 1.96 -5.73
CA GLN A 310 14.99 3.40 -5.66
C GLN A 310 15.73 4.18 -6.76
N ALA A 311 16.97 3.81 -7.07
CA ALA A 311 17.69 4.36 -8.22
C ALA A 311 16.96 4.07 -9.55
N GLN A 312 16.39 2.87 -9.68
CA GLN A 312 15.62 2.47 -10.87
C GLN A 312 14.32 3.28 -11.04
N LYS A 313 13.53 3.41 -9.97
CA LYS A 313 12.26 4.15 -9.99
C LYS A 313 12.49 5.66 -10.23
N ASN A 314 13.58 6.22 -9.71
CA ASN A 314 13.94 7.62 -9.97
C ASN A 314 14.32 7.88 -11.44
N ALA A 315 15.05 6.95 -12.07
CA ALA A 315 15.46 7.09 -13.48
C ALA A 315 14.31 6.91 -14.47
N GLN A 316 13.39 5.96 -14.23
CA GLN A 316 12.20 5.77 -15.08
C GLN A 316 11.25 6.97 -15.01
N ASN A 317 11.17 7.64 -13.87
CA ASN A 317 10.30 8.81 -13.68
C ASN A 317 10.92 10.12 -14.19
N ASN A 318 12.25 10.27 -14.21
CA ASN A 318 12.87 11.41 -14.88
C ASN A 318 12.57 11.37 -16.39
N ALA A 319 12.60 10.18 -17.01
CA ALA A 319 12.20 10.01 -18.40
C ALA A 319 10.70 10.33 -18.63
N ALA A 320 9.81 9.89 -17.74
CA ALA A 320 8.37 10.19 -17.85
C ALA A 320 8.02 11.66 -17.53
N ASN A 321 8.76 12.33 -16.63
CA ASN A 321 8.56 13.75 -16.33
C ASN A 321 9.13 14.66 -17.43
N ASP A 322 10.16 14.24 -18.15
CA ASP A 322 10.65 14.95 -19.34
C ASP A 322 9.63 14.84 -20.50
N GLU A 323 8.98 13.67 -20.69
CA GLU A 323 7.88 13.50 -21.65
C GLU A 323 6.62 14.31 -21.28
N VAL A 324 6.28 14.44 -20.00
CA VAL A 324 5.17 15.29 -19.53
C VAL A 324 5.51 16.79 -19.65
N LYS A 325 6.78 17.18 -19.48
CA LYS A 325 7.22 18.56 -19.75
C LYS A 325 7.16 18.91 -21.23
N GLU A 326 7.62 18.03 -22.12
CA GLU A 326 7.52 18.25 -23.57
C GLU A 326 6.05 18.35 -24.02
N HIS A 327 5.15 17.52 -23.48
CA HIS A 327 3.72 17.62 -23.83
C HIS A 327 3.00 18.84 -23.26
N VAL A 328 3.45 19.43 -22.14
CA VAL A 328 2.89 20.69 -21.61
C VAL A 328 3.41 21.89 -22.41
N ASP A 329 4.70 21.93 -22.75
CA ASP A 329 5.31 23.00 -23.55
C ASP A 329 4.79 23.01 -25.01
N GLU A 330 4.50 21.84 -25.61
CA GLU A 330 3.92 21.78 -26.97
C GLU A 330 2.45 22.25 -27.02
N THR A 331 1.68 22.08 -25.94
CA THR A 331 0.28 22.56 -25.86
C THR A 331 0.14 24.03 -25.53
N GLU A 332 1.14 24.67 -24.91
CA GLU A 332 1.12 26.12 -24.67
C GLU A 332 1.65 26.93 -25.87
N ASN A 333 2.50 26.35 -26.73
CA ASN A 333 3.03 27.05 -27.91
C ASN A 333 2.12 27.01 -29.15
N THR A 334 1.12 26.12 -29.21
CA THR A 334 0.20 26.03 -30.35
C THR A 334 -1.05 26.91 -30.24
N ALA A 335 -1.23 27.62 -29.12
CA ALA A 335 -2.36 28.53 -28.90
C ALA A 335 -2.04 30.02 -29.15
N ALA A 336 -0.81 30.35 -29.58
CA ALA A 336 -0.35 31.74 -29.70
C ALA A 336 -0.09 32.26 -31.13
N GLU A 337 -0.34 31.47 -32.18
CA GLU A 337 0.00 31.86 -33.58
C GLU A 337 -1.18 31.94 -34.57
N THR A 338 -2.44 31.96 -34.11
CA THR A 338 -3.57 32.29 -35.01
C THR A 338 -4.43 33.38 -34.42
N ASP A 339 -3.94 34.62 -34.47
CA ASP A 339 -4.76 35.84 -34.47
C ASP A 339 -3.88 37.03 -34.89
N ASN A 340 -3.55 37.07 -36.19
CA ASN A 340 -3.21 38.29 -36.92
C ASN A 340 -3.08 37.95 -38.41
N GLU A 341 -4.22 37.93 -39.12
CA GLU A 341 -4.34 38.30 -40.53
C GLU A 341 -5.82 38.21 -40.93
N GLU A 342 -6.57 39.31 -40.71
CA GLU A 342 -7.37 40.05 -41.71
C GLU A 342 -8.12 41.23 -41.07
#